data_AF-A0A1F2SWS4-F1
#
_entry.id   AF-A0A1F2SWS4-F1
#
_cell.length_a   1.000
_cell.length_b   1.000
_cell.length_c   1.000
_cell.angle_alpha   90.00
_cell.angle_beta   90.00
_cell.angle_gamma   90.00
#
_symmetry.space_group_name_H-M   'P 1'
#
loop_
_entity.id
_entity.type
_entity.pdbx_description
1 polymer ?
#
loop_
_entity_poly.entity_id
_entity_poly.type
_entity_poly.pdbx_seq_one_letter_code
_entity_poly.pdbx_strand_id
1 'polypeptide(L)'
;MAHPSFTTTTADGTSVPMVRWIFRRGGCAVTCEVDARDHEGYEVAVIPHWDMSAAQVEHYDHALGAMERHASIARSLRAQGWVVIDHAVPDYVGYAA
;
A
#
# COMPACT_ATOMS: atom_id res chain seq x y z
N MET A 1 11.58 1.84 -28.72
CA MET A 1 10.14 1.60 -28.52
C MET A 1 9.81 2.13 -27.14
N ALA A 2 9.15 3.29 -27.07
CA ALA A 2 8.71 3.87 -25.81
C ALA A 2 7.35 3.26 -25.48
N HIS A 3 7.23 2.60 -24.34
CA HIS A 3 5.94 2.21 -23.80
C HIS A 3 5.30 3.46 -23.18
N PRO A 4 4.02 3.76 -23.45
CA PRO A 4 3.33 4.82 -22.73
C PRO A 4 3.22 4.42 -21.25
N SER A 5 3.86 5.19 -20.38
CA SER A 5 3.59 5.18 -18.94
C SER A 5 2.20 5.74 -18.73
N PHE A 6 1.23 4.89 -18.41
CA PHE A 6 -0.11 5.33 -18.05
C PHE A 6 -0.09 5.75 -16.58
N THR A 7 0.21 7.03 -16.33
CA THR A 7 -0.21 7.69 -15.09
C THR A 7 -1.67 8.08 -15.26
N THR A 8 -2.58 7.24 -14.74
CA THR A 8 -3.95 7.68 -14.51
C THR A 8 -3.94 8.56 -13.26
N THR A 9 -3.50 9.80 -13.43
CA THR A 9 -3.77 10.87 -12.48
C THR A 9 -5.26 11.14 -12.53
N THR A 10 -6.04 10.52 -11.65
CA THR A 10 -7.36 11.06 -11.32
C THR A 10 -7.16 12.50 -10.85
N ALA A 11 -8.00 13.42 -11.29
CA ALA A 11 -7.83 14.87 -11.16
C ALA A 11 -7.84 15.42 -9.71
N ASP A 12 -7.80 14.53 -8.73
CA ASP A 12 -7.54 14.78 -7.32
C ASP A 12 -6.24 14.01 -7.03
N GLY A 13 -5.15 14.71 -6.72
CA GLY A 13 -3.76 14.18 -6.70
C GLY A 13 -3.44 13.09 -5.68
N THR A 14 -4.38 12.21 -5.39
CA THR A 14 -4.27 11.04 -4.54
C THR A 14 -3.88 9.85 -5.41
N SER A 15 -2.61 9.46 -5.35
CA SER A 15 -2.14 8.21 -5.94
C SER A 15 -2.92 7.03 -5.35
N VAL A 16 -3.42 6.13 -6.21
CA VAL A 16 -4.05 4.89 -5.75
C VAL A 16 -2.93 3.90 -5.40
N PRO A 17 -2.86 3.37 -4.17
CA PRO A 17 -1.75 2.51 -3.78
C PRO A 17 -1.78 1.20 -4.55
N MET A 18 -0.61 0.63 -4.77
CA MET A 18 -0.44 -0.67 -5.42
C MET A 18 -1.05 -1.82 -4.62
N VAL A 19 -1.09 -1.69 -3.29
CA VAL A 19 -1.87 -2.55 -2.41
C VAL A 19 -2.06 -1.80 -1.11
N ARG A 20 -3.24 -1.89 -0.51
CA ARG A 20 -3.49 -1.35 0.84
C ARG A 20 -4.38 -2.29 1.61
N TRP A 21 -3.93 -2.75 2.76
CA TRP A 21 -4.72 -3.55 3.70
C TRP A 21 -4.92 -2.79 5.01
N ILE A 22 -6.18 -2.70 5.46
CA ILE A 22 -6.53 -2.15 6.76
C ILE A 22 -6.78 -3.30 7.72
N PHE A 23 -6.04 -3.31 8.81
CA PHE A 23 -6.12 -4.30 9.87
C PHE A 23 -6.79 -3.71 11.11
N ARG A 24 -7.56 -4.51 11.83
CA ARG A 24 -8.17 -4.14 13.12
C ARG A 24 -7.80 -5.15 14.21
N ARG A 25 -7.59 -4.64 15.43
CA ARG A 25 -7.53 -5.43 16.66
C ARG A 25 -8.13 -4.61 17.80
N GLY A 26 -9.26 -5.06 18.34
CA GLY A 26 -10.03 -4.26 19.30
C GLY A 26 -10.49 -2.92 18.68
N GLY A 27 -10.30 -1.83 19.40
CA GLY A 27 -10.60 -0.47 18.93
C GLY A 27 -9.50 0.19 18.08
N CYS A 28 -8.43 -0.54 17.75
CA CYS A 28 -7.28 -0.02 17.00
C CYS A 28 -7.31 -0.49 15.54
N ALA A 29 -6.88 0.38 14.63
CA ALA A 29 -6.69 0.06 13.22
C ALA A 29 -5.28 0.45 12.74
N VAL A 30 -4.73 -0.35 11.82
CA VAL A 30 -3.43 -0.11 11.16
C VAL A 30 -3.62 -0.28 9.67
N THR A 31 -3.12 0.67 8.88
CA THR A 31 -2.96 0.49 7.43
C THR A 31 -1.56 -0.04 7.13
N CYS A 32 -1.47 -1.03 6.26
CA CYS A 32 -0.23 -1.43 5.62
C CYS A 32 -0.44 -1.29 4.11
N GLU A 33 0.39 -0.49 3.45
CA GLU A 33 0.24 -0.23 2.02
C GLU A 33 1.58 -0.20 1.29
N VAL A 34 1.51 -0.40 -0.01
CA VAL A 34 2.60 -0.18 -0.96
C VAL A 34 2.15 0.90 -1.93
N ASP A 35 2.96 1.94 -2.05
CA ASP A 35 2.76 3.02 -3.02
C ASP A 35 3.89 3.01 -4.07
N ALA A 36 3.55 3.32 -5.32
CA ALA A 36 4.52 3.51 -6.39
C ALA A 36 4.79 5.00 -6.55
N ARG A 37 6.00 5.42 -6.19
CA ARG A 37 6.45 6.80 -6.43
C ARG A 37 7.10 6.86 -7.81
N ASP A 38 6.42 7.55 -8.73
CA ASP A 38 6.77 7.75 -10.15
C ASP A 38 8.20 7.33 -10.55
N HIS A 39 9.20 8.11 -10.11
CA HIS A 39 10.61 7.91 -10.45
C HIS A 39 11.50 7.60 -9.24
N GLU A 40 10.90 7.51 -8.04
CA GLU A 40 11.62 7.39 -6.77
C GLU A 40 11.58 5.97 -6.21
N GLY A 41 10.85 5.06 -6.86
CA GLY A 41 10.74 3.66 -6.48
C GLY A 41 9.43 3.37 -5.77
N TYR A 42 9.48 2.58 -4.71
CA TYR A 42 8.32 2.06 -4.00
C TYR A 42 8.44 2.36 -2.53
N GLU A 43 7.31 2.68 -1.90
CA GLU A 43 7.25 2.85 -0.45
C GLU A 43 6.35 1.80 0.17
N VAL A 44 6.76 1.27 1.31
CA VAL A 44 5.92 0.46 2.19
C VAL A 44 5.63 1.27 3.43
N ALA A 45 4.36 1.61 3.64
CA ALA A 45 3.93 2.37 4.81
C ALA A 45 3.13 1.49 5.78
N VAL A 46 3.40 1.65 7.07
CA VAL A 46 2.60 1.09 8.18
C VAL A 46 2.11 2.25 9.03
N ILE A 47 0.81 2.50 9.02
CA ILE A 47 0.19 3.70 9.59
C ILE A 47 -0.78 3.29 10.69
N PRO A 48 -0.43 3.50 11.97
CA PRO A 48 -1.36 3.36 13.08
C PRO A 48 -2.41 4.48 13.05
N HIS A 49 -3.69 4.13 13.03
CA HIS A 49 -4.76 5.14 12.97
C HIS A 49 -5.01 5.88 14.28
N TRP A 50 -4.48 5.37 15.39
CA TRP A 50 -4.55 6.04 16.70
C TRP A 50 -3.38 7.01 16.94
N ASP A 51 -2.29 6.89 16.17
CA ASP A 51 -1.11 7.74 16.28
C ASP A 51 -0.37 7.76 14.94
N MET A 52 -0.72 8.73 14.10
CA MET A 52 -0.10 8.88 12.78
C MET A 52 1.37 9.30 12.86
N SER A 53 1.82 9.86 13.98
CA SER A 53 3.24 10.21 14.17
C SER A 53 4.12 8.98 14.33
N ALA A 54 3.53 7.84 14.70
CA ALA A 54 4.18 6.54 14.77
C ALA A 54 4.17 5.77 13.44
N ALA A 55 3.80 6.42 12.33
CA ALA A 55 3.86 5.82 11.00
C ALA A 55 5.31 5.44 10.64
N GLN A 56 5.48 4.26 10.05
CA GLN A 56 6.75 3.78 9.53
C GLN A 56 6.67 3.74 8.01
N VAL A 57 7.69 4.30 7.35
CA VAL A 57 7.82 4.29 5.90
C VAL A 57 9.17 3.70 5.52
N GLU A 58 9.16 2.68 4.69
CA GLU A 58 10.35 2.03 4.15
C GLU A 58 10.40 2.21 2.63
N HIS A 59 11.58 2.51 2.08
CA HIS A 59 11.78 2.75 0.64
C HIS A 59 12.44 1.54 -0.02
N TYR A 60 12.02 1.23 -1.25
CA TYR A 60 12.48 0.08 -2.03
C TYR A 60 12.67 0.47 -3.50
N ASP A 61 13.75 -0.01 -4.13
CA ASP A 61 14.02 0.23 -5.55
C ASP A 61 13.17 -0.65 -6.48
N HIS A 62 12.60 -1.74 -5.95
CA HIS A 62 11.94 -2.77 -6.74
C HIS A 62 10.58 -3.17 -6.13
N ALA A 63 9.55 -3.25 -6.99
CA ALA A 63 8.19 -3.62 -6.61
C ALA A 63 8.14 -4.94 -5.84
N LEU A 64 8.91 -5.94 -6.29
CA LEU A 64 8.93 -7.26 -5.67
C LEU A 64 9.36 -7.17 -4.19
N GLY A 65 10.43 -6.43 -3.89
CA GLY A 65 10.91 -6.25 -2.52
C GLY A 65 9.89 -5.54 -1.63
N ALA A 66 9.23 -4.51 -2.15
CA ALA A 66 8.16 -3.80 -1.44
C ALA A 66 6.95 -4.72 -1.15
N MET A 67 6.54 -5.52 -2.13
CA MET A 67 5.43 -6.47 -1.99
C MET A 67 5.76 -7.61 -1.01
N GLU A 68 6.98 -8.15 -1.05
CA GLU A 68 7.46 -9.14 -0.09
C GLU A 68 7.46 -8.56 1.33
N ARG A 69 7.89 -7.31 1.49
CA ARG A 69 7.86 -6.61 2.78
C ARG A 69 6.44 -6.44 3.29
N HIS A 70 5.52 -5.94 2.45
CA HIS A 70 4.10 -5.83 2.80
C HIS A 70 3.52 -7.19 3.24
N ALA A 71 3.79 -8.26 2.48
CA ALA A 71 3.33 -9.60 2.82
C ALA A 71 3.91 -10.09 4.18
N SER A 72 5.17 -9.81 4.45
CA SER A 72 5.83 -10.13 5.72
C SER A 72 5.20 -9.39 6.91
N ILE A 73 4.93 -8.08 6.77
CA ILE A 73 4.24 -7.27 7.79
C ILE A 73 2.81 -7.81 8.00
N ALA A 74 2.08 -8.03 6.91
CA ALA A 74 0.73 -8.55 6.94
C ALA A 74 0.61 -9.93 7.61
N ARG A 75 1.61 -10.80 7.40
CA ARG A 75 1.73 -12.10 8.09
C ARG A 75 1.98 -11.91 9.58
N SER A 76 2.87 -10.99 9.94
CA SER A 76 3.23 -10.70 11.33
C SER A 76 2.05 -10.11 12.11
N LEU A 77 1.30 -9.19 11.50
CA LEU A 77 0.07 -8.64 12.07
C LEU A 77 -0.98 -9.75 12.30
N ARG A 78 -1.21 -10.63 11.31
CA ARG A 78 -2.12 -11.78 11.48
C ARG A 78 -1.69 -12.69 12.62
N ALA A 79 -0.40 -13.00 12.73
CA ALA A 79 0.14 -13.83 13.82
C ALA A 79 -0.09 -13.20 15.21
N GLN A 80 -0.25 -11.87 15.29
CA GLN A 80 -0.54 -11.12 16.51
C GLN A 80 -2.05 -10.88 16.75
N GLY A 81 -2.92 -11.55 15.99
CA GLY A 81 -4.37 -11.49 16.15
C GLY A 81 -5.05 -10.30 15.45
N TRP A 82 -4.35 -9.59 14.56
CA TRP A 82 -4.99 -8.58 13.73
C TRP A 82 -5.75 -9.22 12.57
N VAL A 83 -6.93 -8.67 12.27
CA VAL A 83 -7.77 -9.14 11.16
C VAL A 83 -7.87 -8.08 10.09
N VAL A 84 -7.84 -8.47 8.81
CA VAL A 84 -8.11 -7.55 7.70
C VAL A 84 -9.60 -7.20 7.71
N ILE A 85 -9.90 -5.91 7.67
CA ILE A 85 -11.28 -5.38 7.65
C ILE A 85 -11.60 -4.66 6.33
N ASP A 86 -10.59 -4.20 5.62
CA ASP A 86 -10.73 -3.55 4.33
C ASP A 86 -9.44 -3.72 3.51
N HIS A 87 -9.57 -3.67 2.18
CA HIS A 87 -8.44 -3.70 1.27
C HIS A 87 -8.74 -2.94 -0.01
N ALA A 88 -7.74 -2.23 -0.52
CA ALA A 88 -7.76 -1.63 -1.85
C ALA A 88 -6.70 -2.31 -2.72
N VAL A 89 -7.10 -2.57 -3.97
CA VAL A 89 -6.20 -2.92 -5.06
C VAL A 89 -6.24 -1.78 -6.09
N PRO A 90 -5.13 -1.51 -6.77
CA PRO A 90 -5.06 -0.46 -7.77
C PRO A 90 -6.02 -0.76 -8.92
N ASP A 91 -6.67 0.29 -9.44
CA ASP A 91 -7.67 0.26 -10.52
C ASP A 91 -7.07 -0.09 -11.90
N TYR A 92 -6.05 -0.96 -11.98
CA TYR A 92 -5.50 -1.44 -13.26
C TYR A 92 -6.53 -2.21 -14.11
N VAL A 93 -7.73 -2.49 -13.58
CA VAL A 93 -8.85 -3.15 -14.27
C VAL A 93 -9.83 -2.10 -14.81
N GLY A 94 -9.33 -1.17 -15.62
CA GLY A 94 -10.15 -0.12 -16.21
C GLY A 94 -9.58 0.35 -17.53
N TYR A 95 -9.61 -0.51 -18.55
CA TYR A 95 -9.82 -0.19 -19.99
C TYR A 95 -9.62 -1.47 -20.81
N ALA A 96 -10.64 -2.34 -20.79
CA ALA A 96 -10.89 -3.30 -21.85
C ALA A 96 -12.37 -3.22 -22.18
N ALA A 97 -12.74 -2.23 -22.99
CA ALA A 97 -14.00 -2.14 -23.71
C ALA A 97 -13.75 -1.48 -25.06
#